data_AF-A0A841BMJ7-F1
#
_entry.id   AF-A0A841BMJ7-F1
#
_cell.length_a   1.000
_cell.length_b   1.000
_cell.length_c   1.000
_cell.angle_alpha   90.00
_cell.angle_beta   90.00
_cell.angle_gamma   90.00
#
_symmetry.space_group_name_H-M   'P 1'
#
loop_
_entity.id
_entity.type
_entity.pdbx_description
1 polymer ?
#
loop_
_entity_poly.entity_id
_entity_poly.type
_entity_poly.pdbx_seq_one_letter_code
_entity_poly.pdbx_strand_id
1 'polypeptide(L)'
;MIRRSAALLATLVLAAGLAACTRSTATAEGPSRQERVRQAFQRLGTEIAAKDGLPTGPTGYLRAGMNTLPSGTELTLWVSDPGDPVKARSRCFYLDEQHRDGVVSGYTGCGVPGREVSLSGDTATLVGSTGTWGATAVKIEGNGTSTEVPVTAGYFLVPSTFTKEVDVPLTLTLLDEAKVLGTVTELMPPGSAVPQPPSLGAQ
;
A
#
# COMPACT_ATOMS: atom_id res chain seq x y z
N MET A 1 39.43 26.34 66.74
CA MET A 1 40.73 26.41 66.04
C MET A 1 40.50 26.97 64.66
N ILE A 2 41.09 28.12 64.39
CA ILE A 2 41.08 28.86 63.11
C ILE A 2 42.37 28.47 62.38
N ARG A 3 42.30 28.11 61.09
CA ARG A 3 43.41 28.35 60.16
C ARG A 3 42.87 28.89 58.84
N ARG A 4 43.27 30.13 58.60
CA ARG A 4 43.12 30.92 57.38
C ARG A 4 44.19 30.53 56.36
N SER A 5 44.05 31.15 55.18
CA SER A 5 45.04 31.39 54.11
C SER A 5 44.86 30.47 52.89
N ALA A 6 44.86 30.92 51.64
CA ALA A 6 44.83 32.23 51.00
C ALA A 6 44.56 31.96 49.49
N ALA A 7 43.60 32.64 48.88
CA ALA A 7 43.74 33.52 47.71
C ALA A 7 44.76 33.10 46.63
N LEU A 8 44.27 32.86 45.41
CA LEU A 8 44.78 33.56 44.22
C LEU A 8 43.80 33.39 43.04
N LEU A 9 43.27 34.53 42.60
CA LEU A 9 42.61 34.71 41.32
C LEU A 9 43.60 34.39 40.19
N ALA A 10 43.19 33.57 39.23
CA ALA A 10 43.76 33.57 37.89
C ALA A 10 42.63 33.59 36.88
N THR A 11 42.31 34.80 36.43
CA THR A 11 41.41 35.10 35.32
C THR A 11 42.05 34.61 34.03
N LEU A 12 41.54 33.51 33.47
CA LEU A 12 41.93 33.05 32.13
C LEU A 12 40.80 33.35 31.16
N VAL A 13 40.95 34.50 30.49
CA VAL A 13 40.21 34.88 29.29
C VAL A 13 40.68 33.95 28.17
N LEU A 14 39.85 32.99 27.77
CA LEU A 14 39.95 32.37 26.45
C LEU A 14 38.67 32.67 25.67
N ALA A 15 38.74 33.76 24.92
CA ALA A 15 37.94 33.94 23.72
C ALA A 15 38.57 33.09 22.62
N ALA A 16 38.02 31.91 22.36
CA ALA A 16 38.30 31.15 21.13
C ALA A 16 37.16 30.17 20.85
N GLY A 17 36.46 30.39 19.76
CA GLY A 17 35.58 29.39 19.16
C GLY A 17 34.11 29.51 19.55
N LEU A 18 33.44 30.56 19.06
CA LEU A 18 32.09 30.40 18.52
C LEU A 18 32.17 29.41 17.35
N ALA A 19 32.41 28.13 17.65
CA ALA A 19 31.94 27.06 16.81
C ALA A 19 30.42 27.15 16.93
N ALA A 20 29.83 27.93 16.03
CA ALA A 20 28.44 27.77 15.69
C ALA A 20 28.29 26.28 15.35
N CYS A 21 27.85 25.51 16.35
CA CYS A 21 27.08 24.30 16.15
C CYS A 21 25.84 24.75 15.37
N THR A 22 26.03 25.05 14.10
CA THR A 22 25.05 24.71 13.08
C THR A 22 24.94 23.20 13.21
N ARG A 23 24.12 22.76 14.17
CA ARG A 23 23.40 21.51 14.04
C ARG A 23 22.72 21.68 12.70
N SER A 24 23.39 21.18 11.67
CA SER A 24 22.78 20.85 10.42
C SER A 24 21.57 20.04 10.86
N THR A 25 20.41 20.67 10.87
CA THR A 25 19.15 19.97 10.85
C THR A 25 19.10 19.37 9.46
N ALA A 26 19.98 18.39 9.22
CA ALA A 26 19.66 17.28 8.38
C ALA A 26 18.45 16.68 9.06
N THR A 27 17.27 17.20 8.73
CA THR A 27 16.05 16.42 8.69
C THR A 27 16.48 15.15 7.99
N ALA A 28 16.67 14.07 8.76
CA ALA A 28 16.98 12.78 8.19
C ALA A 28 15.88 12.53 7.18
N GLU A 29 16.20 12.70 5.89
CA GLU A 29 15.24 12.43 4.83
C GLU A 29 14.83 10.98 5.04
N GLY A 30 13.54 10.77 5.24
CA GLY A 30 13.00 9.42 5.45
C GLY A 30 13.43 8.49 4.31
N PRO A 31 13.34 7.17 4.49
CA PRO A 31 13.69 6.23 3.45
C PRO A 31 12.93 6.55 2.15
N SER A 32 13.62 6.49 1.02
CA SER A 32 13.03 6.70 -0.30
C SER A 32 11.87 5.73 -0.55
N ARG A 33 10.94 6.05 -1.46
CA ARG A 33 9.82 5.15 -1.80
C ARG A 33 10.31 3.76 -2.19
N GLN A 34 11.33 3.70 -3.03
CA GLN A 34 11.91 2.43 -3.47
C GLN A 34 12.45 1.62 -2.28
N GLU A 35 13.11 2.27 -1.32
CA GLU A 35 13.63 1.63 -0.13
C GLU A 35 12.50 1.08 0.76
N ARG A 36 11.42 1.84 0.95
CA ARG A 36 10.24 1.38 1.72
C ARG A 36 9.56 0.18 1.07
N VAL A 37 9.34 0.23 -0.24
CA VAL A 37 8.74 -0.87 -1.00
C VAL A 37 9.62 -2.12 -0.91
N ARG A 38 10.94 -1.96 -1.13
CA ARG A 38 11.91 -3.05 -0.99
C ARG A 38 11.86 -3.68 0.41
N GLN A 39 11.87 -2.87 1.47
CA GLN A 39 11.76 -3.35 2.84
C GLN A 39 10.42 -4.05 3.12
N ALA A 40 9.31 -3.53 2.58
CA ALA A 40 8.00 -4.15 2.71
C ALA A 40 8.00 -5.56 2.09
N PHE A 41 8.47 -5.71 0.84
CA PHE A 41 8.51 -7.01 0.17
C PHE A 41 9.56 -7.99 0.70
N GLN A 42 10.59 -7.51 1.39
CA GLN A 42 11.47 -8.37 2.19
C GLN A 42 10.74 -8.99 3.39
N ARG A 43 9.93 -8.19 4.10
CA ARG A 43 9.10 -8.69 5.20
C ARG A 43 8.02 -9.65 4.69
N LEU A 44 7.29 -9.24 3.66
CA LEU A 44 6.23 -10.06 3.06
C LEU A 44 6.78 -11.38 2.49
N GLY A 45 7.98 -11.38 1.90
CA GLY A 45 8.63 -12.61 1.44
C GLY A 45 8.92 -13.60 2.57
N THR A 46 9.26 -13.10 3.76
CA THR A 46 9.41 -13.95 4.96
C THR A 46 8.06 -14.53 5.41
N GLU A 47 7.00 -13.74 5.36
CA GLU A 47 5.64 -14.21 5.71
C GLU A 47 5.10 -15.24 4.72
N ILE A 48 5.28 -15.01 3.41
CA ILE A 48 4.94 -15.96 2.34
C ILE A 48 5.71 -17.25 2.56
N ALA A 49 7.02 -17.17 2.76
CA ALA A 49 7.87 -18.35 2.95
C ALA A 49 7.40 -19.19 4.15
N ALA A 50 7.08 -18.54 5.27
CA ALA A 50 6.56 -19.22 6.45
C ALA A 50 5.18 -19.87 6.20
N LYS A 51 4.26 -19.18 5.52
CA LYS A 51 2.90 -19.69 5.22
C LYS A 51 2.90 -20.83 4.20
N ASP A 52 3.74 -20.73 3.18
CA ASP A 52 3.77 -21.67 2.06
C ASP A 52 4.81 -22.79 2.23
N GLY A 53 5.61 -22.77 3.31
CA GLY A 53 6.64 -23.76 3.58
C GLY A 53 7.82 -23.68 2.60
N LEU A 54 8.18 -22.47 2.18
CA LEU A 54 9.24 -22.20 1.20
C LEU A 54 10.50 -21.65 1.87
N PRO A 55 11.67 -21.75 1.21
CA PRO A 55 12.86 -21.03 1.65
C PRO A 55 12.61 -19.53 1.74
N THR A 56 13.20 -18.87 2.73
CA THR A 56 13.11 -17.42 2.89
C THR A 56 13.91 -16.70 1.80
N GLY A 57 13.34 -15.63 1.28
CA GLY A 57 13.97 -14.79 0.28
C GLY A 57 13.12 -13.55 0.00
N PRO A 58 13.71 -12.50 -0.61
CA PRO A 58 12.92 -11.38 -1.08
C PRO A 58 11.95 -11.85 -2.15
N THR A 59 10.72 -11.36 -2.12
CA THR A 59 9.77 -11.55 -3.23
C THR A 59 9.87 -10.37 -4.19
N GLY A 60 9.88 -10.65 -5.48
CA GLY A 60 9.72 -9.66 -6.54
C GLY A 60 8.39 -8.92 -6.39
N TYR A 61 8.32 -7.70 -6.93
CA TYR A 61 7.14 -6.87 -6.81
C TYR A 61 6.90 -6.02 -8.05
N LEU A 62 5.62 -5.74 -8.30
CA LEU A 62 5.13 -4.95 -9.43
C LEU A 62 4.26 -3.81 -8.92
N ARG A 63 4.23 -2.68 -9.64
CA ARG A 63 3.27 -1.60 -9.34
C ARG A 63 1.93 -1.94 -10.00
N ALA A 64 0.89 -2.08 -9.20
CA ALA A 64 -0.47 -2.40 -9.67
C ALA A 64 -1.33 -1.17 -9.92
N GLY A 65 -1.05 -0.04 -9.26
CA GLY A 65 -1.85 1.17 -9.44
C GLY A 65 -1.29 2.37 -8.70
N MET A 66 -1.78 3.54 -9.06
CA MET A 66 -1.48 4.80 -8.39
C MET A 66 -2.71 5.68 -8.39
N ASN A 67 -2.90 6.45 -7.33
CA ASN A 67 -4.03 7.35 -7.17
C ASN A 67 -3.62 8.53 -6.27
N THR A 68 -4.34 9.63 -6.34
CA THR A 68 -4.13 10.78 -5.46
C THR A 68 -5.45 11.12 -4.78
N LEU A 69 -5.42 11.18 -3.45
CA LEU A 69 -6.56 11.59 -2.65
C LEU A 69 -6.79 13.11 -2.78
N PRO A 70 -8.00 13.62 -2.54
CA PRO A 70 -8.25 15.06 -2.50
C PRO A 70 -7.36 15.84 -1.50
N SER A 71 -6.88 15.17 -0.44
CA SER A 71 -5.91 15.71 0.51
C SER A 71 -4.54 16.00 -0.10
N GLY A 72 -4.27 15.46 -1.30
CA GLY A 72 -2.95 15.45 -1.92
C GLY A 72 -2.09 14.24 -1.51
N THR A 73 -2.62 13.31 -0.72
CA THR A 73 -1.92 12.06 -0.40
C THR A 73 -1.81 11.20 -1.67
N GLU A 74 -0.58 10.83 -2.04
CA GLU A 74 -0.31 9.91 -3.13
C GLU A 74 -0.37 8.48 -2.62
N LEU A 75 -1.15 7.64 -3.30
CA LEU A 75 -1.28 6.22 -3.03
C LEU A 75 -0.59 5.47 -4.16
N THR A 76 0.31 4.54 -3.83
CA THR A 76 0.88 3.60 -4.81
C THR A 76 0.69 2.18 -4.33
N LEU A 77 -0.03 1.36 -5.11
CA LEU A 77 -0.23 -0.05 -4.83
C LEU A 77 0.87 -0.88 -5.48
N TRP A 78 1.54 -1.68 -4.66
CA TRP A 78 2.55 -2.64 -5.06
C TRP A 78 2.10 -4.05 -4.70
N VAL A 79 2.43 -5.04 -5.51
CA VAL A 79 1.96 -6.42 -5.37
C VAL A 79 3.10 -7.41 -5.62
N SER A 80 3.01 -8.59 -5.00
CA SER A 80 3.97 -9.67 -5.23
C SER A 80 3.94 -10.11 -6.69
N ASP A 81 5.12 -10.22 -7.31
CA ASP A 81 5.25 -10.66 -8.70
C ASP A 81 4.91 -12.16 -8.82
N PRO A 82 3.87 -12.55 -9.58
CA PRO A 82 3.55 -13.95 -9.79
C PRO A 82 4.58 -14.68 -10.66
N GLY A 83 5.40 -13.95 -11.41
CA GLY A 83 6.52 -14.47 -12.20
C GLY A 83 7.80 -14.70 -11.40
N ASP A 84 7.81 -14.38 -10.10
CA ASP A 84 8.93 -14.71 -9.21
C ASP A 84 9.17 -16.23 -9.24
N PRO A 85 10.44 -16.69 -9.39
CA PRO A 85 10.77 -18.12 -9.38
C PRO A 85 10.30 -18.84 -8.11
N VAL A 86 10.12 -18.12 -7.00
CA VAL A 86 9.48 -18.63 -5.79
C VAL A 86 7.99 -18.83 -6.08
N LYS A 87 7.59 -20.08 -6.37
CA LYS A 87 6.21 -20.50 -6.67
C LYS A 87 5.28 -20.44 -5.45
N ALA A 88 5.23 -19.30 -4.79
CA ALA A 88 4.31 -19.01 -3.71
C ALA A 88 2.86 -19.09 -4.18
N ARG A 89 2.02 -19.71 -3.36
CA ARG A 89 0.56 -19.70 -3.50
C ARG A 89 -0.02 -18.43 -2.91
N SER A 90 0.58 -17.96 -1.82
CA SER A 90 0.21 -16.71 -1.16
C SER A 90 0.62 -15.53 -2.03
N ARG A 91 -0.28 -14.56 -2.17
CA ARG A 91 -0.06 -13.28 -2.83
C ARG A 91 -0.20 -12.16 -1.82
N CYS A 92 0.64 -11.13 -1.99
CA CYS A 92 0.68 -10.01 -1.07
C CYS A 92 0.61 -8.69 -1.81
N PHE A 93 0.15 -7.67 -1.10
CA PHE A 93 0.21 -6.29 -1.54
C PHE A 93 0.79 -5.38 -0.44
N TYR A 94 1.29 -4.23 -0.87
CA TYR A 94 1.70 -3.11 -0.04
C TYR A 94 1.15 -1.81 -0.67
N LEU A 95 0.34 -1.07 0.08
CA LEU A 95 -0.06 0.28 -0.30
C LEU A 95 0.92 1.27 0.36
N ASP A 96 1.72 1.97 -0.45
CA ASP A 96 2.56 3.09 -0.01
C ASP A 96 1.71 4.37 -0.05
N GLU A 97 1.66 5.07 1.07
CA GLU A 97 0.92 6.32 1.24
C GLU A 97 1.90 7.45 1.53
N GLN A 98 1.97 8.43 0.64
CA GLN A 98 2.80 9.60 0.82
C GLN A 98 1.93 10.85 0.96
N HIS A 99 1.87 11.37 2.18
CA HIS A 99 1.10 12.56 2.51
C HIS A 99 1.83 13.81 2.05
N ARG A 100 1.05 14.87 1.80
CA ARG A 100 1.56 16.15 1.29
C ARG A 100 2.52 16.85 2.24
N ASP A 101 2.36 16.63 3.54
CA ASP A 101 3.24 17.14 4.60
C ASP A 101 4.55 16.34 4.74
N GLY A 102 4.76 15.32 3.90
CA GLY A 102 5.92 14.46 3.93
C GLY A 102 5.79 13.28 4.89
N VAL A 103 4.67 13.14 5.61
CA VAL A 103 4.38 11.94 6.40
C VAL A 103 4.20 10.77 5.43
N VAL A 104 4.71 9.61 5.84
CA VAL A 104 4.60 8.38 5.05
C VAL A 104 3.99 7.28 5.91
N SER A 105 3.00 6.61 5.36
CA SER A 105 2.32 5.46 5.94
C SER A 105 2.16 4.35 4.91
N GLY A 106 1.56 3.24 5.32
CA GLY A 106 1.16 2.19 4.41
C GLY A 106 0.63 0.98 5.14
N TYR A 107 -0.05 0.13 4.40
CA TYR A 107 -0.58 -1.13 4.92
C TYR A 107 -0.36 -2.27 3.93
N THR A 108 -0.40 -3.48 4.45
CA THR A 108 -0.12 -4.71 3.70
C THR A 108 -1.21 -5.73 3.91
N GLY A 109 -1.35 -6.64 2.96
CA GLY A 109 -2.17 -7.83 3.12
C GLY A 109 -1.57 -9.00 2.36
N CYS A 110 -1.72 -10.20 2.91
CA CYS A 110 -1.20 -11.44 2.34
C CYS A 110 -2.21 -12.57 2.52
N GLY A 111 -2.50 -13.30 1.44
CA GLY A 111 -3.36 -14.47 1.50
C GLY A 111 -3.24 -15.32 0.26
N VAL A 112 -3.74 -16.56 0.35
CA VAL A 112 -3.95 -17.38 -0.84
C VAL A 112 -5.19 -16.83 -1.56
N PRO A 113 -5.12 -16.50 -2.86
CA PRO A 113 -6.29 -16.03 -3.59
C PRO A 113 -7.45 -17.02 -3.52
N GLY A 114 -8.60 -16.55 -3.01
CA GLY A 114 -9.85 -17.29 -2.96
C GLY A 114 -10.61 -17.21 -4.29
N ARG A 115 -11.84 -17.72 -4.32
CA ARG A 115 -12.73 -17.60 -5.49
C ARG A 115 -13.57 -16.32 -5.45
N GLU A 116 -13.47 -15.57 -4.37
CA GLU A 116 -14.15 -14.30 -4.17
C GLU A 116 -13.34 -13.12 -4.72
N VAL A 117 -14.05 -12.09 -5.14
CA VAL A 117 -13.51 -10.74 -5.24
C VAL A 117 -13.59 -10.13 -3.85
N SER A 118 -12.54 -9.45 -3.41
CA SER A 118 -12.54 -8.77 -2.11
C SER A 118 -12.02 -7.35 -2.18
N LEU A 119 -12.51 -6.51 -1.27
CA LEU A 119 -11.98 -5.18 -0.99
C LEU A 119 -11.34 -5.20 0.40
N SER A 120 -10.21 -4.51 0.54
CA SER A 120 -9.45 -4.37 1.79
C SER A 120 -9.00 -2.93 1.96
N GLY A 121 -8.80 -2.51 3.21
CA GLY A 121 -8.38 -1.16 3.56
C GLY A 121 -9.41 -0.44 4.43
N ASP A 122 -9.55 0.86 4.25
CA ASP A 122 -10.54 1.68 4.94
C ASP A 122 -11.43 2.43 3.95
N THR A 123 -12.32 3.29 4.45
CA THR A 123 -13.26 4.01 3.59
C THR A 123 -12.56 4.95 2.61
N ALA A 124 -11.35 5.44 2.90
CA ALA A 124 -10.59 6.35 2.05
C ALA A 124 -9.66 5.63 1.07
N THR A 125 -9.19 4.43 1.42
CA THR A 125 -8.20 3.64 0.68
C THR A 125 -8.68 2.20 0.51
N LEU A 126 -9.16 1.87 -0.70
CA LEU A 126 -9.63 0.52 -1.01
C LEU A 126 -8.71 -0.15 -2.04
N VAL A 127 -8.17 -1.30 -1.66
CA VAL A 127 -7.43 -2.24 -2.52
C VAL A 127 -8.35 -3.41 -2.83
N GLY A 128 -8.50 -3.70 -4.11
CA GLY A 128 -9.27 -4.84 -4.58
C GLY A 128 -8.41 -6.03 -4.96
N SER A 129 -8.94 -7.24 -4.75
CA SER A 129 -8.41 -8.52 -5.22
C SER A 129 -9.46 -9.21 -6.08
N THR A 130 -9.08 -9.74 -7.23
CA THR A 130 -9.95 -10.53 -8.10
C THR A 130 -9.95 -12.02 -7.72
N GLY A 131 -9.23 -12.41 -6.67
CA GLY A 131 -9.10 -13.81 -6.26
C GLY A 131 -8.46 -14.65 -7.37
N THR A 132 -9.08 -15.77 -7.72
CA THR A 132 -8.60 -16.65 -8.80
C THR A 132 -9.13 -16.28 -10.18
N TRP A 133 -9.88 -15.17 -10.32
CA TRP A 133 -10.41 -14.74 -11.61
C TRP A 133 -9.34 -14.02 -12.43
N GLY A 134 -9.11 -14.50 -13.66
CA GLY A 134 -8.13 -13.96 -14.61
C GLY A 134 -8.57 -12.68 -15.30
N ALA A 135 -9.07 -11.70 -14.56
CA ALA A 135 -9.45 -10.41 -15.12
C ALA A 135 -8.21 -9.58 -15.45
N THR A 136 -8.21 -8.90 -16.60
CA THR A 136 -7.20 -7.92 -16.99
C THR A 136 -7.57 -6.50 -16.54
N ALA A 137 -8.86 -6.27 -16.31
CA ALA A 137 -9.39 -5.01 -15.81
C ALA A 137 -10.64 -5.22 -14.94
N VAL A 138 -10.95 -4.23 -14.11
CA VAL A 138 -12.22 -4.16 -13.38
C VAL A 138 -12.91 -2.85 -13.75
N LYS A 139 -14.14 -2.95 -14.23
CA LYS A 139 -15.04 -1.81 -14.32
C LYS A 139 -15.71 -1.62 -12.97
N ILE A 140 -15.56 -0.42 -12.42
CA ILE A 140 -16.08 -0.01 -11.11
C ILE A 140 -17.22 0.99 -11.37
N GLU A 141 -18.37 0.73 -10.76
CA GLU A 141 -19.56 1.57 -10.87
C GLU A 141 -20.11 1.91 -9.48
N GLY A 142 -20.48 3.17 -9.29
CA GLY A 142 -20.97 3.70 -8.01
C GLY A 142 -21.36 5.18 -8.12
N ASN A 143 -22.43 5.57 -7.44
CA ASN A 143 -22.96 6.95 -7.42
C ASN A 143 -23.07 7.60 -8.83
N GLY A 144 -23.59 6.85 -9.81
CA GLY A 144 -23.76 7.31 -11.20
C GLY A 144 -22.46 7.50 -11.99
N THR A 145 -21.31 7.16 -11.42
CA THR A 145 -20.00 7.21 -12.08
C THR A 145 -19.51 5.81 -12.44
N SER A 146 -18.71 5.73 -13.49
CA SER A 146 -18.08 4.49 -13.93
C SER A 146 -16.65 4.74 -14.38
N THR A 147 -15.74 3.83 -14.02
CA THR A 147 -14.35 3.84 -14.49
C THR A 147 -13.85 2.41 -14.64
N GLU A 148 -12.89 2.22 -15.53
CA GLU A 148 -12.15 0.97 -15.65
C GLU A 148 -10.76 1.14 -15.05
N VAL A 149 -10.30 0.15 -14.29
CA VAL A 149 -8.95 0.11 -13.72
C VAL A 149 -8.24 -1.18 -14.12
N PRO A 150 -6.93 -1.13 -14.42
CA PRO A 150 -6.18 -2.31 -14.75
C PRO A 150 -6.01 -3.22 -13.53
N VAL A 151 -5.99 -4.53 -13.79
CA VAL A 151 -5.63 -5.55 -12.80
C VAL A 151 -4.19 -5.99 -13.02
N THR A 152 -3.38 -5.96 -11.98
CA THR A 152 -2.01 -6.45 -12.01
C THR A 152 -1.86 -7.55 -10.95
N ALA A 153 -1.45 -8.74 -11.38
CA ALA A 153 -1.28 -9.90 -10.51
C ALA A 153 -2.52 -10.21 -9.64
N GLY A 154 -3.73 -9.95 -10.16
CA GLY A 154 -4.99 -10.18 -9.44
C GLY A 154 -5.40 -9.05 -8.49
N TYR A 155 -4.71 -7.91 -8.47
CA TYR A 155 -5.05 -6.77 -7.63
C TYR A 155 -5.30 -5.50 -8.44
N PHE A 156 -6.10 -4.59 -7.88
CA PHE A 156 -6.37 -3.28 -8.44
C PHE A 156 -6.57 -2.25 -7.32
N LEU A 157 -6.39 -0.97 -7.64
CA LEU A 157 -6.62 0.14 -6.71
C LEU A 157 -7.95 0.80 -7.05
N VAL A 158 -8.85 0.92 -6.07
CA VAL A 158 -10.13 1.62 -6.27
C VAL A 158 -9.86 3.13 -6.31
N PRO A 159 -10.30 3.86 -7.36
CA PRO A 159 -10.06 5.29 -7.47
C PRO A 159 -10.74 6.10 -6.36
N SER A 160 -10.15 7.24 -6.01
CA SER A 160 -10.56 8.00 -4.81
C SER A 160 -11.91 8.69 -4.99
N THR A 161 -12.42 8.74 -6.21
CA THR A 161 -13.78 9.19 -6.51
C THR A 161 -14.84 8.26 -5.92
N PHE A 162 -14.53 6.98 -5.72
CA PHE A 162 -15.43 5.97 -5.15
C PHE A 162 -15.21 5.75 -3.64
N THR A 163 -14.17 6.34 -3.05
CA THR A 163 -13.77 6.15 -1.63
C THR A 163 -14.07 7.37 -0.75
N LYS A 164 -14.90 8.32 -1.22
CA LYS A 164 -15.25 9.53 -0.44
C LYS A 164 -16.49 9.36 0.43
N GLU A 165 -17.40 8.49 0.01
CA GLU A 165 -18.72 8.34 0.62
C GLU A 165 -18.79 6.97 1.28
N VAL A 166 -18.88 6.99 2.62
CA VAL A 166 -19.15 5.79 3.42
C VAL A 166 -20.51 5.25 2.97
N ASP A 167 -20.61 3.93 2.83
CA ASP A 167 -21.83 3.21 2.47
C ASP A 167 -22.33 3.32 1.02
N VAL A 168 -21.52 3.81 0.08
CA VAL A 168 -21.88 3.70 -1.34
C VAL A 168 -21.62 2.28 -1.83
N PRO A 169 -22.66 1.52 -2.22
CA PRO A 169 -22.47 0.19 -2.78
C PRO A 169 -21.75 0.30 -4.12
N LEU A 170 -20.68 -0.47 -4.28
CA LEU A 170 -19.97 -0.60 -5.55
C LEU A 170 -20.48 -1.81 -6.33
N THR A 171 -20.59 -1.63 -7.64
CA THR A 171 -20.69 -2.75 -8.57
C THR A 171 -19.36 -2.92 -9.27
N LEU A 172 -18.79 -4.12 -9.20
CA LEU A 172 -17.55 -4.48 -9.85
C LEU A 172 -17.85 -5.47 -10.98
N THR A 173 -17.44 -5.14 -12.19
CA THR A 173 -17.50 -6.05 -13.33
C THR A 173 -16.09 -6.45 -13.71
N LEU A 174 -15.80 -7.75 -13.65
CA LEU A 174 -14.51 -8.32 -14.04
C LEU A 174 -14.45 -8.46 -15.56
N LEU A 175 -13.39 -7.94 -16.16
CA LEU A 175 -13.21 -7.88 -17.61
C LEU A 175 -11.92 -8.59 -18.05
N ASP A 176 -11.99 -9.27 -19.20
CA ASP A 176 -10.84 -9.84 -19.93
C ASP A 176 -10.99 -9.50 -21.41
N GLU A 177 -10.02 -8.77 -21.98
CA GLU A 177 -10.11 -8.29 -23.38
C GLU A 177 -11.48 -7.66 -23.72
N ALA A 178 -12.03 -6.87 -22.78
CA ALA A 178 -13.36 -6.27 -22.81
C ALA A 178 -14.57 -7.22 -22.69
N LYS A 179 -14.36 -8.53 -22.53
CA LYS A 179 -15.41 -9.52 -22.22
C LYS A 179 -15.72 -9.53 -20.73
N VAL A 180 -17.02 -9.56 -20.40
CA VAL A 180 -17.48 -9.76 -19.02
C VAL A 180 -17.22 -11.19 -18.56
N LEU A 181 -16.42 -11.32 -17.50
CA LEU A 181 -16.19 -12.59 -16.80
C LEU A 181 -17.21 -12.84 -15.69
N GLY A 182 -17.62 -11.77 -15.02
CA GLY A 182 -18.63 -11.81 -13.97
C GLY A 182 -18.81 -10.46 -13.30
N THR A 183 -19.89 -10.35 -12.54
CA THR A 183 -20.27 -9.12 -11.85
C THR A 183 -20.48 -9.38 -10.36
N VAL A 184 -20.02 -8.45 -9.54
CA VAL A 184 -20.20 -8.42 -8.10
C VAL A 184 -20.96 -7.14 -7.76
N THR A 185 -22.08 -7.28 -7.05
CA THR A 185 -22.95 -6.17 -6.67
C THR A 185 -22.85 -5.90 -5.18
N GLU A 186 -23.11 -4.65 -4.78
CA GLU A 186 -23.25 -4.25 -3.38
C GLU A 186 -22.00 -4.50 -2.54
N LEU A 187 -20.81 -4.41 -3.15
CA LEU A 187 -19.55 -4.42 -2.43
C LEU A 187 -19.38 -3.07 -1.72
N MET A 188 -19.56 -3.08 -0.41
CA MET A 188 -19.31 -1.95 0.50
C MET A 188 -17.84 -2.03 1.00
N PRO A 189 -17.36 -1.12 1.89
CA PRO A 189 -16.03 -1.21 2.50
C PRO A 189 -15.74 -2.59 3.12
N PRO A 190 -14.47 -2.91 3.46
CA PRO A 190 -13.86 -4.24 3.36
C PRO A 190 -14.80 -5.45 3.45
N GLY A 191 -14.83 -6.23 2.37
CA GLY A 191 -15.71 -7.38 2.25
C GLY A 191 -15.33 -8.26 1.06
N SER A 192 -15.89 -9.47 1.03
CA SER A 192 -15.66 -10.45 -0.04
C SER A 192 -17.00 -10.92 -0.62
N ALA A 193 -17.06 -11.08 -1.93
CA ALA A 193 -18.25 -11.59 -2.62
C ALA A 193 -17.88 -12.40 -3.87
N VAL A 194 -18.75 -13.34 -4.24
CA VAL A 194 -18.55 -14.22 -5.40
C VAL A 194 -19.17 -13.57 -6.64
N PRO A 195 -18.40 -13.38 -7.73
CA PRO A 195 -18.97 -12.91 -8.98
C PRO A 195 -20.00 -13.88 -9.54
N GLN A 196 -21.11 -13.35 -10.03
CA GLN A 196 -22.04 -14.12 -10.85
C GLN A 196 -21.59 -14.09 -12.31
N PRO A 197 -21.52 -15.24 -13.01
CA PRO A 197 -21.24 -15.25 -14.44
C PRO A 197 -22.33 -14.51 -15.20
N PRO A 198 -22.02 -13.92 -16.38
CA PRO A 198 -23.02 -13.25 -17.20
C PRO A 198 -24.17 -14.22 -17.46
N SER A 199 -25.41 -13.77 -17.20
CA SER A 199 -26.58 -14.55 -17.55
C SER A 199 -26.57 -14.75 -19.07
N LEU A 200 -26.54 -16.01 -19.50
CA LEU A 200 -26.90 -16.36 -20.87
C LEU A 200 -28.35 -15.89 -21.03
N GLY A 201 -28.52 -14.74 -21.69
CA GLY A 201 -29.83 -14.15 -21.90
C GLY A 201 -30.81 -15.21 -22.38
N ALA A 202 -31.93 -15.33 -21.68
CA ALA A 202 -33.09 -16.04 -22.17
C ALA A 202 -33.39 -15.51 -23.58
N GLN A 203 -33.24 -16.37 -24.58
CA GLN A 203 -33.84 -16.19 -25.90
C GLN A 203 -35.32 -16.54 -25.81
#